data_AF-A0A2T0NB76-F1
#
_entry.id   AF-A0A2T0NB76-F1
#
_cell.length_a   1.000
_cell.length_b   1.000
_cell.length_c   1.000
_cell.angle_alpha   90.00
_cell.angle_beta   90.00
_cell.angle_gamma   90.00
#
_symmetry.space_group_name_H-M   'P 1'
#
loop_
_entity.id
_entity.type
_entity.pdbx_description
1 polymer ?
#
loop_
_entity_poly.entity_id
_entity_poly.type
_entity_poly.pdbx_seq_one_letter_code
_entity_poly.pdbx_strand_id
1 'polypeptide(L)'
;MRQAHAEDARTEARRVVRDLLGEERPTAETLIGDVRPVLGDDRTGRTLDLALGAQLTRRSAELAAIAALLVGTRELGEQWWGRSRGGKLPPPDEVVRTAVAIEPWTDLTALEMLAAWIADDAADQLWGAPVAQVDLNSWQAEDRFDLPPDVRPGQRLVVHFDAGGRLDAVVARRADEELGSNLDFHSLRYSRPAEAQWSWGVAAGLGPHRLPGESPDPYAREVPAGAADVLRAWAMRHGATREQLGESWRTVGDVVAAIERVDWMWRSGEWFGWWRGASALVDDSAYLPYRLEELAAG
;
A
#
# COMPACT_ATOMS: atom_id res chain seq x y z
N MET A 1 -8.19 -21.04 12.58
CA MET A 1 -8.73 -19.69 12.84
C MET A 1 -7.97 -18.61 12.06
N ARG A 2 -6.62 -18.51 12.14
CA ARG A 2 -5.84 -17.45 11.47
C ARG A 2 -5.69 -17.57 9.94
N GLN A 3 -5.44 -18.77 9.43
CA GLN A 3 -5.42 -19.02 7.97
C GLN A 3 -6.79 -18.72 7.33
N ALA A 4 -7.88 -19.00 8.06
CA ALA A 4 -9.23 -18.63 7.65
C ALA A 4 -9.39 -17.10 7.52
N HIS A 5 -8.90 -16.29 8.48
CA HIS A 5 -8.99 -14.83 8.38
C HIS A 5 -8.16 -14.23 7.22
N ALA A 6 -7.00 -14.81 6.89
CA ALA A 6 -6.20 -14.37 5.73
C ALA A 6 -6.84 -14.78 4.39
N GLU A 7 -7.46 -15.97 4.34
CA GLU A 7 -8.30 -16.41 3.22
C GLU A 7 -9.55 -15.52 3.08
N ASP A 8 -10.15 -15.09 4.19
CA ASP A 8 -11.27 -14.15 4.22
C ASP A 8 -10.84 -12.77 3.68
N ALA A 9 -9.69 -12.24 4.11
CA ALA A 9 -9.16 -10.97 3.63
C ALA A 9 -8.84 -10.98 2.12
N ARG A 10 -8.23 -12.07 1.60
CA ARG A 10 -7.99 -12.22 0.15
C ARG A 10 -9.29 -12.39 -0.63
N THR A 11 -10.27 -13.08 -0.08
CA THR A 11 -11.59 -13.24 -0.70
C THR A 11 -12.31 -11.89 -0.77
N GLU A 12 -12.27 -11.13 0.31
CA GLU A 12 -12.84 -9.79 0.37
C GLU A 12 -12.12 -8.81 -0.56
N ALA A 13 -10.79 -8.82 -0.57
CA ALA A 13 -10.00 -8.00 -1.50
C ALA A 13 -10.34 -8.31 -2.96
N ARG A 14 -10.53 -9.59 -3.34
CA ARG A 14 -10.99 -9.96 -4.70
C ARG A 14 -12.41 -9.49 -4.98
N ARG A 15 -13.29 -9.49 -4.00
CA ARG A 15 -14.65 -8.94 -4.14
C ARG A 15 -14.57 -7.44 -4.41
N VAL A 16 -13.82 -6.69 -3.62
CA VAL A 16 -13.64 -5.25 -3.79
C VAL A 16 -12.96 -4.93 -5.13
N VAL A 17 -11.91 -5.65 -5.53
CA VAL A 17 -11.26 -5.49 -6.84
C VAL A 17 -12.25 -5.73 -7.97
N ARG A 18 -13.09 -6.77 -7.89
CA ARG A 18 -14.14 -7.01 -8.89
C ARG A 18 -15.14 -5.87 -8.95
N ASP A 19 -15.58 -5.37 -7.80
CA ASP A 19 -16.59 -4.31 -7.71
C ASP A 19 -16.05 -2.95 -8.20
N LEU A 20 -14.76 -2.66 -7.98
CA LEU A 20 -14.13 -1.37 -8.32
C LEU A 20 -13.46 -1.36 -9.69
N LEU A 21 -12.82 -2.47 -10.07
CA LEU A 21 -12.02 -2.60 -11.28
C LEU A 21 -12.68 -3.48 -12.35
N GLY A 22 -13.69 -4.28 -12.00
CA GLY A 22 -14.35 -5.21 -12.92
C GLY A 22 -13.62 -6.54 -13.10
N GLU A 23 -12.56 -6.78 -12.33
CA GLU A 23 -11.64 -7.90 -12.51
C GLU A 23 -11.73 -8.94 -11.38
N GLU A 24 -11.77 -10.23 -11.72
CA GLU A 24 -11.76 -11.30 -10.72
C GLU A 24 -10.34 -11.75 -10.34
N ARG A 25 -9.39 -11.58 -11.27
CA ARG A 25 -7.98 -11.94 -11.10
C ARG A 25 -7.10 -10.79 -11.56
N PRO A 26 -6.80 -9.82 -10.66
CA PRO A 26 -6.03 -8.66 -11.04
C PRO A 26 -4.63 -9.08 -11.51
N THR A 27 -4.23 -8.57 -12.66
CA THR A 27 -2.85 -8.68 -13.17
C THR A 27 -2.34 -7.28 -13.49
N ALA A 28 -1.03 -7.13 -13.58
CA ALA A 28 -0.45 -5.87 -14.01
C ALA A 28 -0.88 -5.50 -15.45
N GLU A 29 -0.95 -6.48 -16.36
CA GLU A 29 -1.37 -6.26 -17.75
C GLU A 29 -2.81 -5.74 -17.85
N THR A 30 -3.75 -6.40 -17.17
CA THR A 30 -5.16 -5.97 -17.16
C THR A 30 -5.30 -4.58 -16.53
N LEU A 31 -4.64 -4.33 -15.40
CA LEU A 31 -4.66 -3.02 -14.75
C LEU A 31 -4.16 -1.91 -15.69
N ILE A 32 -3.01 -2.09 -16.35
CA ILE A 32 -2.46 -1.07 -17.26
C ILE A 32 -3.36 -0.88 -18.49
N GLY A 33 -4.01 -1.95 -18.97
CA GLY A 33 -5.03 -1.88 -20.01
C GLY A 33 -6.21 -0.98 -19.61
N ASP A 34 -6.71 -1.12 -18.39
CA ASP A 34 -7.86 -0.36 -17.85
C ASP A 34 -7.53 1.08 -17.49
N VAL A 35 -6.26 1.34 -17.12
CA VAL A 35 -5.76 2.68 -16.79
C VAL A 35 -5.75 3.57 -18.02
N ARG A 36 -5.32 3.03 -19.17
CA ARG A 36 -5.16 3.78 -20.44
C ARG A 36 -6.38 4.60 -20.85
N PRO A 37 -7.61 4.05 -20.94
CA PRO A 37 -8.78 4.81 -21.34
C PRO A 37 -9.23 5.87 -20.33
N VAL A 38 -8.77 5.81 -19.07
CA VAL A 38 -9.18 6.74 -18.01
C VAL A 38 -8.15 7.85 -17.79
N LEU A 39 -6.87 7.51 -17.76
CA LEU A 39 -5.79 8.47 -17.52
C LEU A 39 -5.31 9.14 -18.82
N GLY A 40 -5.55 8.50 -19.97
CA GLY A 40 -4.96 8.86 -21.26
C GLY A 40 -3.57 8.26 -21.44
N ASP A 41 -3.09 8.24 -22.69
CA ASP A 41 -1.83 7.58 -23.07
C ASP A 41 -0.61 8.17 -22.33
N ASP A 42 -0.51 9.49 -22.26
CA ASP A 42 0.65 10.17 -21.66
C ASP A 42 0.81 9.83 -20.18
N ARG A 43 -0.27 9.94 -19.39
CA ARG A 43 -0.23 9.65 -17.95
C ARG A 43 0.00 8.17 -17.70
N THR A 44 -0.63 7.31 -18.49
CA THR A 44 -0.44 5.86 -18.40
C THR A 44 1.01 5.47 -18.70
N GLY A 45 1.62 6.09 -19.71
CA GLY A 45 3.04 5.90 -20.00
C GLY A 45 3.91 6.32 -18.82
N ARG A 46 3.65 7.49 -18.23
CA ARG A 46 4.44 7.98 -17.07
C ARG A 46 4.27 7.14 -15.82
N THR A 47 3.05 6.72 -15.48
CA THR A 47 2.84 5.83 -14.32
C THR A 47 3.50 4.46 -14.55
N LEU A 48 3.46 3.94 -15.79
CA LEU A 48 4.16 2.72 -16.15
C LEU A 48 5.69 2.87 -16.04
N ASP A 49 6.25 3.97 -16.54
CA ASP A 49 7.69 4.27 -16.42
C ASP A 49 8.15 4.30 -14.95
N LEU A 50 7.34 4.90 -14.06
CA LEU A 50 7.62 4.92 -12.62
C LEU A 50 7.60 3.52 -12.00
N ALA A 51 6.59 2.71 -12.34
CA ALA A 51 6.49 1.33 -11.85
C ALA A 51 7.63 0.44 -12.38
N LEU A 52 8.08 0.68 -13.62
CA LEU A 52 9.24 0.02 -14.23
C LEU A 52 10.55 0.42 -13.53
N GLY A 53 10.68 1.68 -13.14
CA GLY A 53 11.86 2.20 -12.43
C GLY A 53 11.94 1.80 -10.96
N ALA A 54 10.83 1.37 -10.36
CA ALA A 54 10.80 0.92 -8.97
C ALA A 54 11.50 -0.44 -8.77
N GLN A 55 12.00 -0.66 -7.55
CA GLN A 55 12.49 -1.97 -7.09
C GLN A 55 11.44 -3.06 -7.31
N LEU A 56 11.88 -4.28 -7.65
CA LEU A 56 10.97 -5.38 -7.97
C LEU A 56 10.12 -5.77 -6.75
N THR A 57 10.66 -5.67 -5.55
CA THR A 57 9.89 -5.89 -4.30
C THR A 57 8.87 -4.80 -4.01
N ARG A 58 9.01 -3.61 -4.60
CA ARG A 58 8.09 -2.48 -4.45
C ARG A 58 7.00 -2.44 -5.51
N ARG A 59 7.13 -3.23 -6.58
CA ARG A 59 6.25 -3.20 -7.76
C ARG A 59 4.78 -3.46 -7.45
N SER A 60 4.47 -4.33 -6.49
CA SER A 60 3.09 -4.56 -6.06
C SER A 60 2.46 -3.28 -5.51
N ALA A 61 3.21 -2.48 -4.76
CA ALA A 61 2.70 -1.22 -4.22
C ALA A 61 2.56 -0.13 -5.29
N GLU A 62 3.47 -0.06 -6.26
CA GLU A 62 3.34 0.86 -7.40
C GLU A 62 2.07 0.57 -8.21
N LEU A 63 1.79 -0.72 -8.45
CA LEU A 63 0.57 -1.13 -9.15
C LEU A 63 -0.68 -0.92 -8.31
N ALA A 64 -0.64 -1.15 -7.01
CA ALA A 64 -1.71 -0.78 -6.08
C ALA A 64 -2.00 0.73 -6.13
N ALA A 65 -0.96 1.57 -6.15
CA ALA A 65 -1.10 3.01 -6.29
C ALA A 65 -1.73 3.40 -7.64
N ILE A 66 -1.36 2.74 -8.74
CA ILE A 66 -1.99 2.91 -10.05
C ILE A 66 -3.48 2.52 -10.02
N ALA A 67 -3.85 1.45 -9.31
CA ALA A 67 -5.25 1.07 -9.11
C ALA A 67 -6.04 2.15 -8.36
N ALA A 68 -5.44 2.77 -7.34
CA ALA A 68 -6.02 3.91 -6.63
C ALA A 68 -6.25 5.10 -7.59
N LEU A 69 -5.26 5.42 -8.43
CA LEU A 69 -5.35 6.52 -9.40
C LEU A 69 -6.41 6.28 -10.46
N LEU A 70 -6.58 5.04 -10.93
CA LEU A 70 -7.64 4.65 -11.84
C LEU A 70 -9.02 4.93 -11.23
N VAL A 71 -9.28 4.39 -10.02
CA VAL A 71 -10.58 4.56 -9.35
C VAL A 71 -10.83 6.01 -8.97
N GLY A 72 -9.82 6.69 -8.40
CA GLY A 72 -9.93 8.09 -8.02
C GLY A 72 -10.15 9.02 -9.21
N THR A 73 -9.53 8.77 -10.36
CA THR A 73 -9.77 9.58 -11.57
C THR A 73 -11.20 9.38 -12.08
N ARG A 74 -11.76 8.15 -12.00
CA ARG A 74 -13.17 7.90 -12.33
C ARG A 74 -14.13 8.67 -11.41
N GLU A 75 -13.78 8.85 -10.15
CA GLU A 75 -14.64 9.51 -9.15
C GLU A 75 -14.53 11.03 -9.13
N LEU A 76 -13.30 11.54 -9.18
CA LEU A 76 -13.00 12.96 -9.07
C LEU A 76 -12.95 13.68 -10.42
N GLY A 77 -12.90 12.91 -11.51
CA GLY A 77 -12.79 13.39 -12.89
C GLY A 77 -11.37 13.81 -13.28
N GLU A 78 -11.12 13.90 -14.58
CA GLU A 78 -9.81 14.25 -15.15
C GLU A 78 -9.26 15.60 -14.67
N GLN A 79 -10.14 16.54 -14.33
CA GLN A 79 -9.77 17.84 -13.79
C GLN A 79 -8.95 17.77 -12.49
N TRP A 80 -9.02 16.64 -11.76
CA TRP A 80 -8.24 16.43 -10.55
C TRP A 80 -6.73 16.55 -10.84
N TRP A 81 -6.28 16.05 -12.00
CA TRP A 81 -4.87 16.06 -12.38
C TRP A 81 -4.28 17.47 -12.53
N GLY A 82 -5.11 18.45 -12.89
CA GLY A 82 -4.72 19.86 -13.01
C GLY A 82 -5.03 20.70 -11.77
N ARG A 83 -5.56 20.11 -10.70
CA ARG A 83 -6.00 20.85 -9.51
C ARG A 83 -4.80 21.42 -8.75
N SER A 84 -4.85 22.71 -8.42
CA SER A 84 -3.90 23.31 -7.48
C SER A 84 -4.21 22.82 -6.06
N ARG A 85 -3.18 22.32 -5.36
CA ARG A 85 -3.31 21.80 -3.98
C ARG A 85 -2.98 22.83 -2.90
N GLY A 86 -2.78 24.10 -3.29
CA GLY A 86 -2.39 25.17 -2.38
C GLY A 86 -0.95 25.06 -1.89
N GLY A 87 -0.46 26.11 -1.22
CA GLY A 87 0.91 26.16 -0.71
C GLY A 87 1.97 26.05 -1.80
N LYS A 88 3.01 25.24 -1.55
CA LYS A 88 4.11 24.94 -2.50
C LYS A 88 3.90 23.61 -3.24
N LEU A 89 2.74 22.98 -3.10
CA LEU A 89 2.48 21.68 -3.70
C LEU A 89 2.13 21.83 -5.19
N PRO A 90 2.84 21.16 -6.10
CA PRO A 90 2.53 21.18 -7.51
C PRO A 90 1.22 20.40 -7.81
N PRO A 91 0.60 20.63 -8.98
CA PRO A 91 -0.51 19.82 -9.45
C PRO A 91 -0.11 18.33 -9.61
N PRO A 92 -1.05 17.38 -9.47
CA PRO A 92 -0.76 15.95 -9.65
C PRO A 92 -0.08 15.60 -10.98
N ASP A 93 -0.44 16.29 -12.07
CA ASP A 93 0.19 16.10 -13.38
C ASP A 93 1.68 16.44 -13.41
N GLU A 94 2.12 17.40 -12.61
CA GLU A 94 3.53 17.77 -12.53
C GLU A 94 4.30 16.72 -11.71
N VAL A 95 3.70 16.19 -10.64
CA VAL A 95 4.31 15.12 -9.83
C VAL A 95 4.57 13.87 -10.66
N VAL A 96 3.56 13.38 -11.40
CA VAL A 96 3.73 12.15 -12.20
C VAL A 96 4.75 12.32 -13.32
N ARG A 97 4.94 13.54 -13.84
CA ARG A 97 5.91 13.84 -14.90
C ARG A 97 7.33 14.01 -14.39
N THR A 98 7.49 14.62 -13.22
CA THR A 98 8.81 14.99 -12.68
C THR A 98 9.38 13.96 -11.72
N ALA A 99 8.54 13.07 -11.19
CA ALA A 99 8.89 12.08 -10.17
C ALA A 99 9.54 12.71 -8.91
N VAL A 100 9.27 13.99 -8.65
CA VAL A 100 9.89 14.73 -7.56
C VAL A 100 9.30 14.26 -6.23
N ALA A 101 10.17 13.81 -5.32
CA ALA A 101 9.81 13.59 -3.93
C ALA A 101 9.48 14.94 -3.29
N ILE A 102 8.30 15.06 -2.69
CA ILE A 102 7.84 16.30 -2.07
C ILE A 102 7.85 16.13 -0.56
N GLU A 103 8.55 17.02 0.15
CA GLU A 103 8.52 17.07 1.60
C GLU A 103 7.09 17.31 2.12
N PRO A 104 6.67 16.66 3.23
CA PRO A 104 7.43 15.76 4.09
C PRO A 104 7.40 14.27 3.67
N TRP A 105 6.81 13.90 2.53
CA TRP A 105 6.60 12.50 2.11
C TRP A 105 7.83 11.89 1.42
N THR A 106 9.02 12.03 2.02
CA THR A 106 10.26 11.51 1.42
C THR A 106 10.33 9.98 1.36
N ASP A 107 9.50 9.30 2.16
CA ASP A 107 9.50 7.84 2.26
C ASP A 107 8.54 7.18 1.25
N LEU A 108 7.69 7.95 0.58
CA LEU A 108 6.75 7.47 -0.44
C LEU A 108 7.32 7.66 -1.84
N THR A 109 7.00 6.73 -2.74
CA THR A 109 7.22 6.98 -4.17
C THR A 109 6.22 8.02 -4.69
N ALA A 110 6.50 8.60 -5.87
CA ALA A 110 5.60 9.55 -6.51
C ALA A 110 4.19 8.96 -6.72
N LEU A 111 4.08 7.67 -7.06
CA LEU A 111 2.79 7.01 -7.23
C LEU A 111 2.07 6.80 -5.90
N GLU A 112 2.76 6.35 -4.84
CA GLU A 112 2.17 6.19 -3.51
C GLU A 112 1.64 7.53 -2.96
N MET A 113 2.41 8.61 -3.14
CA MET A 113 1.98 9.96 -2.75
C MET A 113 0.73 10.41 -3.52
N LEU A 114 0.70 10.21 -4.84
CA LEU A 114 -0.45 10.55 -5.67
C LEU A 114 -1.69 9.72 -5.31
N ALA A 115 -1.51 8.43 -5.01
CA ALA A 115 -2.57 7.55 -4.53
C ALA A 115 -3.13 8.04 -3.18
N ALA A 116 -2.27 8.48 -2.26
CA ALA A 116 -2.72 9.04 -1.00
C ALA A 116 -3.53 10.34 -1.21
N TRP A 117 -3.04 11.25 -2.07
CA TRP A 117 -3.72 12.50 -2.37
C TRP A 117 -5.09 12.30 -3.01
N ILE A 118 -5.20 11.39 -3.98
CA ILE A 118 -6.49 11.15 -4.66
C ILE A 118 -7.49 10.47 -3.72
N ALA A 119 -6.99 9.61 -2.82
CA ALA A 119 -7.81 8.95 -1.82
C ALA A 119 -8.36 9.94 -0.77
N ASP A 120 -7.53 10.89 -0.30
CA ASP A 120 -7.96 11.93 0.63
C ASP A 120 -8.93 12.92 -0.02
N ASP A 121 -8.67 13.36 -1.25
CA ASP A 121 -9.58 14.25 -1.96
C ASP A 121 -10.96 13.58 -2.21
N ALA A 122 -10.97 12.26 -2.50
CA ALA A 122 -12.21 11.50 -2.63
C ALA A 122 -12.95 11.35 -1.30
N ALA A 123 -12.22 11.10 -0.20
CA ALA A 123 -12.79 11.04 1.14
C ALA A 123 -13.40 12.40 1.55
N ASP A 124 -12.70 13.49 1.27
CA ASP A 124 -13.16 14.85 1.59
C ASP A 124 -14.41 15.24 0.79
N GLN A 125 -14.50 14.82 -0.48
CA GLN A 125 -15.70 15.04 -1.30
C GLN A 125 -16.92 14.28 -0.75
N LEU A 126 -16.73 13.09 -0.19
CA LEU A 126 -17.82 12.24 0.30
C LEU A 126 -18.24 12.58 1.74
N TRP A 127 -17.29 12.89 2.61
CA TRP A 127 -17.51 12.99 4.05
C TRP A 127 -17.13 14.35 4.64
N GLY A 128 -16.60 15.25 3.84
CA GLY A 128 -16.06 16.53 4.29
C GLY A 128 -14.63 16.41 4.80
N ALA A 129 -13.97 17.56 4.88
CA ALA A 129 -12.60 17.66 5.39
C ALA A 129 -12.54 17.22 6.87
N PRO A 130 -11.52 16.44 7.26
CA PRO A 130 -11.36 16.00 8.63
C PRO A 130 -11.02 17.18 9.55
N VAL A 131 -11.54 17.16 10.77
CA VAL A 131 -11.20 18.18 11.79
C VAL A 131 -9.84 17.92 12.45
N ALA A 132 -9.34 16.68 12.38
CA ALA A 132 -8.06 16.27 12.95
C ALA A 132 -7.58 14.94 12.34
N GLN A 133 -6.31 14.61 12.60
CA GLN A 133 -5.73 13.30 12.35
C GLN A 133 -5.60 12.51 13.66
N VAL A 134 -5.90 11.22 13.64
CA VAL A 134 -5.80 10.32 14.80
C VAL A 134 -5.03 9.06 14.46
N ASP A 135 -4.17 8.60 15.37
CA ASP A 135 -3.46 7.32 15.25
C ASP A 135 -4.26 6.20 15.91
N LEU A 136 -4.64 5.19 15.11
CA LEU A 136 -5.40 4.02 15.56
C LEU A 136 -4.52 2.89 16.13
N ASN A 137 -3.18 3.05 16.16
CA ASN A 137 -2.31 2.10 16.87
C ASN A 137 -2.39 2.24 18.40
N SER A 138 -3.05 3.30 18.89
CA SER A 138 -3.38 3.45 20.31
C SER A 138 -4.73 2.82 20.62
N TRP A 139 -4.80 2.12 21.75
CA TRP A 139 -6.05 1.59 22.31
C TRP A 139 -6.92 2.67 22.96
N GLN A 140 -6.43 3.91 23.10
CA GLN A 140 -7.17 5.01 23.68
C GLN A 140 -8.16 5.61 22.67
N ALA A 141 -9.45 5.51 22.97
CA ALA A 141 -10.52 6.04 22.12
C ALA A 141 -10.89 7.50 22.45
N GLU A 142 -10.46 8.02 23.59
CA GLU A 142 -10.90 9.30 24.14
C GLU A 142 -9.88 10.41 23.90
N ASP A 143 -10.38 11.61 23.55
CA ASP A 143 -9.64 12.89 23.57
C ASP A 143 -8.32 12.86 22.78
N ARG A 144 -8.40 12.31 21.55
CA ARG A 144 -7.24 12.11 20.67
C ARG A 144 -6.83 13.35 19.87
N PHE A 145 -7.63 14.41 19.93
CA PHE A 145 -7.42 15.67 19.26
C PHE A 145 -8.17 16.79 19.97
N ASP A 146 -7.73 18.03 19.76
CA ASP A 146 -8.40 19.20 20.30
C ASP A 146 -9.72 19.45 19.56
N LEU A 147 -10.80 19.59 20.33
CA LEU A 147 -12.11 19.87 19.77
C LEU A 147 -12.12 21.25 19.08
N PRO A 148 -12.68 21.37 17.87
CA PRO A 148 -12.97 22.66 17.27
C PRO A 148 -13.85 23.53 18.19
N PRO A 149 -13.80 24.87 18.05
CA PRO A 149 -14.71 25.74 18.77
C PRO A 149 -16.17 25.44 18.41
N ASP A 150 -17.08 25.78 19.33
CA ASP A 150 -18.54 25.72 19.15
C ASP A 150 -19.15 24.31 18.93
N VAL A 151 -18.38 23.25 19.18
CA VAL A 151 -18.90 21.88 19.13
C VAL A 151 -19.92 21.61 20.25
N ARG A 152 -20.84 20.70 19.98
CA ARG A 152 -21.93 20.35 20.92
C ARG A 152 -21.89 18.88 21.31
N PRO A 153 -22.32 18.52 22.54
CA PRO A 153 -22.51 17.12 22.91
C PRO A 153 -23.36 16.36 21.88
N GLY A 154 -22.93 15.16 21.52
CA GLY A 154 -23.54 14.30 20.51
C GLY A 154 -23.19 14.63 19.06
N GLN A 155 -22.49 15.74 18.80
CA GLN A 155 -22.02 16.08 17.45
C GLN A 155 -21.01 15.03 16.96
N ARG A 156 -21.14 14.62 15.70
CA ARG A 156 -20.16 13.77 15.01
C ARG A 156 -19.19 14.64 14.23
N LEU A 157 -17.91 14.44 14.48
CA LEU A 157 -16.81 15.10 13.79
C LEU A 157 -16.07 14.05 12.96
N VAL A 158 -15.76 14.37 11.71
CA VAL A 158 -14.99 13.46 10.86
C VAL A 158 -13.51 13.66 11.17
N VAL A 159 -12.79 12.57 11.45
CA VAL A 159 -11.34 12.56 11.61
C VAL A 159 -10.69 11.65 10.56
N HIS A 160 -9.43 11.95 10.27
CA HIS A 160 -8.57 11.19 9.36
C HIS A 160 -7.65 10.27 10.16
N PHE A 161 -7.37 9.06 9.66
CA PHE A 161 -6.44 8.14 10.34
C PHE A 161 -5.41 7.50 9.41
N ASP A 162 -5.69 7.44 8.11
CA ASP A 162 -4.81 6.94 7.06
C ASP A 162 -5.28 7.51 5.71
N ALA A 163 -4.48 7.45 4.65
CA ALA A 163 -4.84 7.98 3.34
C ALA A 163 -6.24 7.51 2.88
N GLY A 164 -7.16 8.46 2.66
CA GLY A 164 -8.56 8.17 2.32
C GLY A 164 -9.40 7.50 3.42
N GLY A 165 -8.82 7.17 4.57
CA GLY A 165 -9.50 6.62 5.74
C GLY A 165 -10.16 7.71 6.58
N ARG A 166 -11.43 7.50 6.96
CA ARG A 166 -12.17 8.39 7.85
C ARG A 166 -12.86 7.62 8.97
N LEU A 167 -13.01 8.29 10.10
CA LEU A 167 -13.69 7.79 11.29
C LEU A 167 -14.48 8.94 11.90
N ASP A 168 -15.61 8.65 12.53
CA ASP A 168 -16.32 9.67 13.30
C ASP A 168 -15.83 9.68 14.74
N ALA A 169 -15.67 10.88 15.28
CA ALA A 169 -15.50 11.14 16.69
C ALA A 169 -16.78 11.79 17.22
N VAL A 170 -17.38 11.20 18.26
CA VAL A 170 -18.58 11.73 18.90
C VAL A 170 -18.16 12.63 20.04
N VAL A 171 -18.61 13.88 20.02
CA VAL A 171 -18.40 14.83 21.11
C VAL A 171 -19.20 14.38 22.32
N ALA A 172 -18.53 14.16 23.43
CA ALA A 172 -19.12 13.72 24.69
C ALA A 172 -18.92 14.76 25.77
N ARG A 173 -19.85 14.84 26.72
CA ARG A 173 -19.64 15.59 27.95
C ARG A 173 -19.03 14.66 29.00
N ARG A 174 -17.92 15.09 29.60
CA ARG A 174 -17.20 14.38 30.65
C ARG A 174 -17.84 14.64 32.02
N ALA A 175 -17.37 13.94 33.05
CA ALA A 175 -17.94 14.02 34.40
C ALA A 175 -17.71 15.36 35.10
N ASP A 176 -16.71 16.12 34.65
CA ASP A 176 -16.35 17.47 35.10
C ASP A 176 -17.04 18.58 34.28
N GLU A 177 -18.05 18.22 33.47
CA GLU A 177 -18.76 19.09 32.53
C GLU A 177 -17.93 19.61 31.34
N GLU A 178 -16.66 19.23 31.21
CA GLU A 178 -15.86 19.54 30.03
C GLU A 178 -16.30 18.71 28.81
N LEU A 179 -16.03 19.23 27.62
CA LEU A 179 -16.28 18.51 26.38
C LEU A 179 -15.04 17.72 25.96
N GLY A 180 -15.26 16.48 25.55
CA GLY A 180 -14.26 15.60 24.96
C GLY A 180 -14.77 14.92 23.69
N SER A 181 -13.94 14.07 23.08
CA SER A 181 -14.28 13.25 21.93
C SER A 181 -14.09 11.76 22.22
N ASN A 182 -14.97 10.93 21.66
CA ASN A 182 -14.81 9.48 21.65
C ASN A 182 -14.82 8.97 20.21
N LEU A 183 -13.80 8.22 19.81
CA LEU A 183 -13.73 7.58 18.51
C LEU A 183 -14.81 6.49 18.38
N ASP A 184 -15.60 6.55 17.31
CA ASP A 184 -16.62 5.56 16.97
C ASP A 184 -16.09 4.56 15.94
N PHE A 185 -15.37 3.53 16.42
CA PHE A 185 -14.75 2.49 15.57
C PHE A 185 -15.72 1.78 14.61
N HIS A 186 -17.03 1.81 14.87
CA HIS A 186 -18.02 1.24 13.96
C HIS A 186 -18.27 2.10 12.71
N SER A 187 -17.78 3.35 12.71
CA SER A 187 -17.87 4.26 11.58
C SER A 187 -16.61 4.30 10.70
N LEU A 188 -15.65 3.40 10.95
CA LEU A 188 -14.41 3.29 10.18
C LEU A 188 -14.75 2.99 8.72
N ARG A 189 -14.19 3.79 7.81
CA ARG A 189 -14.46 3.70 6.38
C ARG A 189 -13.26 4.19 5.57
N TYR A 190 -13.12 3.67 4.35
CA TYR A 190 -12.09 4.07 3.40
C TYR A 190 -12.73 4.59 2.12
N SER A 191 -12.18 5.65 1.54
CA SER A 191 -12.60 6.08 0.21
C SER A 191 -12.30 4.99 -0.80
N ARG A 192 -13.09 4.93 -1.87
CA ARG A 192 -12.97 3.90 -2.90
C ARG A 192 -11.58 3.83 -3.55
N PRO A 193 -10.82 4.94 -3.76
CA PRO A 193 -9.44 4.85 -4.22
C PRO A 193 -8.51 4.16 -3.20
N ALA A 194 -8.68 4.44 -1.90
CA ALA A 194 -7.94 3.73 -0.85
C ALA A 194 -8.33 2.25 -0.83
N GLU A 195 -9.62 1.94 -0.97
CA GLU A 195 -10.11 0.55 -1.09
C GLU A 195 -9.48 -0.19 -2.27
N ALA A 196 -9.40 0.47 -3.43
CA ALA A 196 -8.76 -0.09 -4.61
C ALA A 196 -7.27 -0.37 -4.39
N GLN A 197 -6.56 0.55 -3.71
CA GLN A 197 -5.14 0.39 -3.41
C GLN A 197 -4.86 -0.87 -2.59
N TRP A 198 -5.43 -0.94 -1.38
CA TRP A 198 -5.13 -2.07 -0.48
C TRP A 198 -5.70 -3.37 -1.03
N SER A 199 -6.88 -3.35 -1.65
CA SER A 199 -7.50 -4.55 -2.19
C SER A 199 -6.72 -5.11 -3.36
N TRP A 200 -6.19 -4.26 -4.25
CA TRP A 200 -5.34 -4.72 -5.35
C TRP A 200 -4.07 -5.39 -4.79
N GLY A 201 -3.37 -4.76 -3.85
CA GLY A 201 -2.16 -5.32 -3.25
C GLY A 201 -2.38 -6.67 -2.57
N VAL A 202 -3.50 -6.83 -1.86
CA VAL A 202 -3.88 -8.09 -1.21
C VAL A 202 -4.32 -9.17 -2.22
N ALA A 203 -5.10 -8.80 -3.24
CA ALA A 203 -5.64 -9.74 -4.20
C ALA A 203 -4.60 -10.22 -5.24
N ALA A 204 -3.73 -9.32 -5.69
CA ALA A 204 -2.67 -9.59 -6.66
C ALA A 204 -1.40 -10.16 -6.01
N GLY A 205 -1.21 -9.94 -4.70
CA GLY A 205 -0.04 -10.42 -3.97
C GLY A 205 1.23 -9.63 -4.28
N LEU A 206 2.38 -10.15 -3.87
CA LEU A 206 3.68 -9.48 -4.05
C LEU A 206 4.20 -9.61 -5.48
N GLY A 207 3.75 -10.63 -6.21
CA GLY A 207 4.11 -10.89 -7.59
C GLY A 207 4.46 -12.36 -7.84
N PRO A 208 5.05 -12.68 -9.00
CA PRO A 208 5.67 -11.76 -9.97
C PRO A 208 4.67 -10.89 -10.75
N HIS A 209 4.99 -9.61 -10.93
CA HIS A 209 4.19 -8.62 -11.65
C HIS A 209 4.92 -8.12 -12.89
N ARG A 210 4.84 -8.86 -14.00
CA ARG A 210 5.45 -8.47 -15.27
C ARG A 210 4.73 -7.27 -15.86
N LEU A 211 5.48 -6.24 -16.24
CA LEU A 211 4.95 -5.03 -16.85
C LEU A 211 5.06 -5.10 -18.38
N PRO A 212 4.14 -4.44 -19.13
CA PRO A 212 4.24 -4.34 -20.58
C PRO A 212 5.58 -3.74 -21.03
N GLY A 213 6.23 -4.39 -21.98
CA GLY A 213 7.51 -3.93 -22.56
C GLY A 213 8.77 -4.46 -21.87
N GLU A 214 8.66 -5.24 -20.79
CA GLU A 214 9.83 -5.84 -20.15
C GLU A 214 10.40 -7.01 -20.97
N SER A 215 11.62 -6.82 -21.48
CA SER A 215 12.40 -7.86 -22.14
C SER A 215 13.90 -7.62 -21.92
N PRO A 216 14.62 -8.52 -21.22
CA PRO A 216 14.18 -9.82 -20.69
C PRO A 216 13.25 -9.70 -19.45
N ASP A 217 12.56 -10.79 -19.11
CA ASP A 217 11.71 -10.89 -17.91
C ASP A 217 12.57 -10.71 -16.63
N PRO A 218 12.34 -9.68 -15.81
CA PRO A 218 13.15 -9.44 -14.61
C PRO A 218 12.99 -10.53 -13.55
N TYR A 219 11.85 -11.23 -13.54
CA TYR A 219 11.59 -12.31 -12.59
C TYR A 219 12.25 -13.62 -13.01
N ALA A 220 12.67 -13.76 -14.26
CA ALA A 220 13.42 -14.91 -14.76
C ALA A 220 14.92 -14.79 -14.49
N ARG A 221 15.41 -13.65 -13.99
CA ARG A 221 16.82 -13.46 -13.63
C ARG A 221 17.24 -14.46 -12.55
N GLU A 222 18.38 -15.10 -12.77
CA GLU A 222 18.97 -16.02 -11.80
C GLU A 222 19.44 -15.30 -10.54
N VAL A 223 19.26 -15.94 -9.38
CA VAL A 223 19.76 -15.44 -8.10
C VAL A 223 21.02 -16.20 -7.67
N PRO A 224 21.99 -15.57 -6.99
CA PRO A 224 23.16 -16.26 -6.45
C PRO A 224 22.77 -17.42 -5.52
N ALA A 225 23.08 -18.65 -5.93
CA ALA A 225 22.71 -19.88 -5.20
C ALA A 225 23.15 -19.86 -3.73
N GLY A 226 24.37 -19.39 -3.43
CA GLY A 226 24.86 -19.31 -2.05
C GLY A 226 24.03 -18.39 -1.14
N ALA A 227 23.61 -17.23 -1.65
CA ALA A 227 22.77 -16.30 -0.90
C ALA A 227 21.35 -16.87 -0.70
N ALA A 228 20.80 -17.47 -1.76
CA ALA A 228 19.50 -18.12 -1.73
C ALA A 228 19.47 -19.29 -0.71
N ASP A 229 20.51 -20.12 -0.69
CA ASP A 229 20.65 -21.24 0.25
C ASP A 229 20.74 -20.77 1.69
N VAL A 230 21.49 -19.71 1.98
CA VAL A 230 21.60 -19.12 3.33
C VAL A 230 20.23 -18.64 3.81
N LEU A 231 19.52 -17.84 3.01
CA LEU A 231 18.21 -17.29 3.36
C LEU A 231 17.15 -18.37 3.54
N ARG A 232 17.15 -19.37 2.64
CA ARG A 232 16.20 -20.48 2.70
C ARG A 232 16.48 -21.38 3.89
N ALA A 233 17.75 -21.70 4.17
CA ALA A 233 18.13 -22.49 5.33
C ALA A 233 17.79 -21.76 6.64
N TRP A 234 18.01 -20.44 6.71
CA TRP A 234 17.59 -19.63 7.84
C TRP A 234 16.08 -19.72 8.06
N ALA A 235 15.27 -19.52 7.03
CA ALA A 235 13.81 -19.57 7.14
C ALA A 235 13.29 -20.94 7.59
N MET A 236 13.87 -22.03 7.06
CA MET A 236 13.55 -23.40 7.48
C MET A 236 13.85 -23.63 8.98
N ARG A 237 15.01 -23.14 9.48
CA ARG A 237 15.36 -23.24 10.91
C ARG A 237 14.38 -22.47 11.80
N HIS A 238 13.79 -21.41 11.29
CA HIS A 238 12.81 -20.57 12.00
C HIS A 238 11.35 -20.98 11.74
N GLY A 239 11.13 -22.17 11.18
CA GLY A 239 9.80 -22.77 11.08
C GLY A 239 8.99 -22.42 9.84
N ALA A 240 9.63 -21.93 8.76
CA ALA A 240 8.99 -21.98 7.43
C ALA A 240 9.02 -23.42 6.89
N THR A 241 7.95 -23.80 6.17
CA THR A 241 7.85 -25.12 5.53
C THR A 241 8.44 -25.09 4.12
N ARG A 242 8.74 -26.28 3.58
CA ARG A 242 9.13 -26.43 2.16
C ARG A 242 8.04 -25.94 1.20
N GLU A 243 6.78 -26.08 1.58
CA GLU A 243 5.65 -25.58 0.78
C GLU A 243 5.65 -24.05 0.71
N GLN A 244 5.91 -23.37 1.84
CA GLN A 244 6.00 -21.91 1.87
C GLN A 244 7.20 -21.40 1.05
N LEU A 245 8.35 -22.04 1.19
CA LEU A 245 9.58 -21.59 0.53
C LEU A 245 9.70 -22.06 -0.92
N GLY A 246 8.99 -23.12 -1.32
CA GLY A 246 9.24 -23.81 -2.59
C GLY A 246 10.45 -24.76 -2.55
N GLU A 247 10.57 -25.56 -3.61
CA GLU A 247 11.60 -26.60 -3.71
C GLU A 247 13.03 -26.03 -3.78
N SER A 248 13.21 -24.98 -4.58
CA SER A 248 14.48 -24.27 -4.74
C SER A 248 14.24 -22.81 -5.15
N TRP A 249 15.19 -21.93 -4.83
CA TRP A 249 15.21 -20.55 -5.31
C TRP A 249 16.28 -20.43 -6.38
N ARG A 250 15.87 -20.43 -7.65
CA ARG A 250 16.78 -20.30 -8.81
C ARG A 250 16.67 -18.93 -9.44
N THR A 251 15.47 -18.35 -9.40
CA THR A 251 15.13 -17.09 -10.03
C THR A 251 14.60 -16.08 -9.01
N VAL A 252 14.61 -14.81 -9.39
CA VAL A 252 13.98 -13.74 -8.61
C VAL A 252 12.50 -14.04 -8.33
N GLY A 253 11.78 -14.58 -9.32
CA GLY A 253 10.38 -14.97 -9.18
C GLY A 253 10.16 -16.04 -8.09
N ASP A 254 11.07 -17.00 -7.93
CA ASP A 254 10.98 -18.00 -6.86
C ASP A 254 11.06 -17.36 -5.48
N VAL A 255 11.96 -16.39 -5.32
CA VAL A 255 12.15 -15.67 -4.04
C VAL A 255 10.93 -14.81 -3.72
N VAL A 256 10.40 -14.06 -4.70
CA VAL A 256 9.19 -13.24 -4.53
C VAL A 256 7.99 -14.09 -4.10
N ALA A 257 7.75 -15.22 -4.78
CA ALA A 257 6.67 -16.14 -4.42
C ALA A 257 6.85 -16.72 -3.00
N ALA A 258 8.08 -16.96 -2.58
CA ALA A 258 8.37 -17.42 -1.23
C ALA A 258 8.14 -16.34 -0.16
N ILE A 259 8.54 -15.08 -0.41
CA ILE A 259 8.27 -13.96 0.50
C ILE A 259 6.77 -13.85 0.79
N GLU A 260 5.95 -13.93 -0.26
CA GLU A 260 4.49 -13.86 -0.12
C GLU A 260 3.92 -15.03 0.71
N ARG A 261 4.34 -16.28 0.41
CA ARG A 261 3.79 -17.47 1.10
C ARG A 261 4.24 -17.63 2.55
N VAL A 262 5.41 -17.11 2.90
CA VAL A 262 5.98 -17.21 4.25
C VAL A 262 5.20 -16.34 5.25
N ASP A 263 4.55 -15.28 4.77
CA ASP A 263 3.72 -14.36 5.54
C ASP A 263 4.46 -13.81 6.78
N TRP A 264 5.64 -13.26 6.51
CA TRP A 264 6.66 -12.92 7.50
C TRP A 264 6.22 -11.85 8.51
N MET A 265 5.31 -10.96 8.12
CA MET A 265 4.83 -9.83 8.94
C MET A 265 4.12 -10.28 10.22
N TRP A 266 3.59 -11.51 10.26
CA TRP A 266 2.88 -12.06 11.41
C TRP A 266 3.74 -13.00 12.27
N ARG A 267 5.06 -13.00 12.03
CA ARG A 267 6.02 -13.81 12.78
C ARG A 267 6.81 -12.95 13.78
N SER A 268 7.88 -13.49 14.37
CA SER A 268 8.74 -12.72 15.27
C SER A 268 9.45 -11.59 14.53
N GLY A 269 9.89 -10.56 15.25
CA GLY A 269 10.59 -9.40 14.67
C GLY A 269 11.86 -9.76 13.88
N GLU A 270 12.47 -10.91 14.15
CA GLU A 270 13.65 -11.43 13.41
C GLU A 270 13.34 -11.69 11.94
N TRP A 271 12.08 -12.01 11.61
CA TRP A 271 11.64 -12.21 10.22
C TRP A 271 11.72 -10.94 9.39
N PHE A 272 11.73 -9.76 10.02
CA PHE A 272 12.02 -8.51 9.32
C PHE A 272 13.45 -8.50 8.77
N GLY A 273 14.43 -9.03 9.53
CA GLY A 273 15.80 -9.19 9.06
C GLY A 273 15.87 -10.10 7.83
N TRP A 274 15.16 -11.23 7.88
CA TRP A 274 15.08 -12.16 6.74
C TRP A 274 14.43 -11.53 5.51
N TRP A 275 13.31 -10.83 5.69
CA TRP A 275 12.64 -10.11 4.60
C TRP A 275 13.57 -9.09 3.95
N ARG A 276 14.31 -8.29 4.74
CA ARG A 276 15.30 -7.35 4.17
C ARG A 276 16.39 -8.06 3.36
N GLY A 277 16.84 -9.25 3.79
CA GLY A 277 17.80 -10.06 3.05
C GLY A 277 17.23 -10.64 1.75
N ALA A 278 16.01 -11.19 1.80
CA ALA A 278 15.32 -11.71 0.63
C ALA A 278 14.98 -10.60 -0.38
N SER A 279 14.56 -9.43 0.10
CA SER A 279 14.33 -8.25 -0.75
C SER A 279 15.63 -7.74 -1.37
N ALA A 280 16.72 -7.67 -0.60
CA ALA A 280 18.03 -7.31 -1.14
C ALA A 280 18.51 -8.29 -2.24
N LEU A 281 18.18 -9.58 -2.13
CA LEU A 281 18.44 -10.58 -3.16
C LEU A 281 17.60 -10.35 -4.42
N VAL A 282 16.30 -10.07 -4.25
CA VAL A 282 15.38 -9.77 -5.35
C VAL A 282 15.78 -8.49 -6.08
N ASP A 283 16.16 -7.44 -5.36
CA ASP A 283 16.45 -6.12 -5.94
C ASP A 283 17.92 -5.94 -6.36
N ASP A 284 18.74 -6.99 -6.29
CA ASP A 284 20.18 -6.96 -6.59
C ASP A 284 20.92 -5.84 -5.81
N SER A 285 20.63 -5.75 -4.52
CA SER A 285 21.11 -4.67 -3.66
C SER A 285 22.55 -4.91 -3.21
N ALA A 286 23.37 -3.85 -3.27
CA ALA A 286 24.74 -3.85 -2.73
C ALA A 286 24.80 -4.16 -1.21
N TYR A 287 23.68 -4.05 -0.49
CA TYR A 287 23.58 -4.38 0.93
C TYR A 287 23.38 -5.87 1.21
N LEU A 288 23.16 -6.70 0.18
CA LEU A 288 22.91 -8.14 0.36
C LEU A 288 23.97 -8.83 1.25
N PRO A 289 25.31 -8.63 1.07
CA PRO A 289 26.30 -9.27 1.92
C PRO A 289 26.11 -8.94 3.41
N TYR A 290 25.85 -7.67 3.73
CA TYR A 290 25.60 -7.22 5.11
C TYR A 290 24.33 -7.87 5.69
N ARG A 291 23.27 -8.01 4.89
CA ARG A 291 22.03 -8.69 5.34
C ARG A 291 22.26 -10.18 5.63
N LEU A 292 23.11 -10.84 4.86
CA LEU A 292 23.44 -12.25 5.10
C LEU A 292 24.29 -12.41 6.37
N GLU A 293 25.21 -11.47 6.64
CA GLU A 293 25.99 -11.44 7.89
C GLU A 293 25.10 -11.22 9.13
N GLU A 294 24.15 -10.26 9.07
CA GLU A 294 23.18 -10.02 10.14
C GLU A 294 22.42 -11.32 10.52
N LEU A 295 22.00 -12.10 9.52
CA LEU A 295 21.25 -13.35 9.71
C LEU A 295 22.13 -14.53 10.17
N ALA A 296 23.44 -14.45 9.98
CA ALA A 296 24.37 -15.47 10.46
C ALA A 296 24.79 -15.25 11.91
N ALA A 297 24.69 -14.02 12.42
CA ALA A 297 25.09 -13.64 13.77
C ALA A 297 23.98 -13.82 14.83
N GLY A 298 22.71 -13.93 14.42
CA GLY A 298 21.54 -14.21 15.26
C GLY A 298 21.11 -15.67 15.19
#